data_AF-A0A059A885-F1
#
_entry.id   AF-A0A059A885-F1
#
_cell.length_a   1.000
_cell.length_b   1.000
_cell.length_c   1.000
_cell.angle_alpha   90.00
_cell.angle_beta   90.00
_cell.angle_gamma   90.00
#
_symmetry.space_group_name_H-M   'P 1'
#
loop_
_entity.id
_entity.type
_entity.pdbx_description
1 polymer ?
#
loop_
_entity_poly.entity_id
_entity_poly.type
_entity_poly.pdbx_seq_one_letter_code
_entity_poly.pdbx_strand_id
1 'polypeptide(L)'
;MWWIFMADEQASSRSGSLARRCAAGSQDAGRSVSRQTSGISVRRVSTVLSSSFIAAPNLLSLQDDRRDVAMGRRPARCYRQIKNKPYPKSRYCRGVPDPKIRIYDVGMKKKGVDEFPFCVHLVSWEKENVSSEALEAARIACNKYMAKFAGKDAFHLRVRVHPFHVLRINKMLSCAGADRLQTGMRGAFGKPQGTCARVAIGQVLLSVRCKDSNSHHAQEALRRAKFKFPGRQKIIVSRKWYGIYQVQPC
;
A
#
# COMPACT_ATOMS: atom_id res chain seq x y z
N MET A 1 39.58 -57.11 12.17
CA MET A 1 38.18 -56.63 12.15
C MET A 1 37.79 -56.53 10.67
N TRP A 2 37.46 -57.67 10.04
CA TRP A 2 36.09 -58.06 9.64
C TRP A 2 35.47 -56.98 8.73
N TRP A 3 35.36 -57.08 7.39
CA TRP A 3 34.70 -58.09 6.53
C TRP A 3 33.33 -58.57 7.05
N ILE A 4 32.26 -58.18 6.34
CA ILE A 4 31.01 -58.90 5.99
C ILE A 4 30.01 -57.83 5.47
N PHE A 5 29.02 -58.06 4.59
CA PHE A 5 28.80 -58.71 3.29
C PHE A 5 27.29 -58.50 3.00
N MET A 6 26.89 -58.41 1.72
CA MET A 6 25.52 -58.56 1.15
C MET A 6 24.41 -57.54 1.54
N ALA A 7 23.67 -56.86 0.64
CA ALA A 7 23.00 -57.17 -0.65
C ALA A 7 21.50 -57.52 -0.50
N ASP A 8 20.72 -57.07 -1.51
CA ASP A 8 19.33 -57.40 -1.89
C ASP A 8 18.20 -56.87 -0.97
N GLU A 9 16.97 -56.54 -1.40
CA GLU A 9 16.22 -56.60 -2.67
C GLU A 9 14.96 -55.73 -2.37
N GLN A 10 14.41 -54.90 -3.25
CA GLN A 10 13.33 -55.28 -4.17
C GLN A 10 13.03 -54.11 -5.12
N ALA A 11 12.85 -54.50 -6.37
CA ALA A 11 12.56 -53.69 -7.54
C ALA A 11 11.04 -53.53 -7.77
N SER A 12 10.73 -52.70 -8.80
CA SER A 12 9.51 -52.77 -9.62
C SER A 12 8.28 -52.01 -9.08
N SER A 13 7.57 -51.12 -9.78
CA SER A 13 7.60 -50.70 -11.19
C SER A 13 6.46 -49.70 -11.49
N ARG A 14 6.67 -48.83 -12.51
CA ARG A 14 5.72 -48.45 -13.59
C ARG A 14 4.46 -47.61 -13.22
N SER A 15 4.27 -46.36 -13.69
CA SER A 15 4.01 -45.83 -15.05
C SER A 15 2.52 -45.48 -15.28
N GLY A 16 2.25 -44.34 -15.96
CA GLY A 16 0.97 -44.00 -16.62
C GLY A 16 0.00 -43.17 -15.77
N SER A 17 -0.38 -41.94 -16.11
CA SER A 17 -1.23 -41.46 -17.22
C SER A 17 -2.68 -41.94 -17.18
N LEU A 18 -3.62 -41.03 -17.48
CA LEU A 18 -5.09 -41.17 -17.72
C LEU A 18 -5.97 -40.79 -16.51
N ALA A 19 -6.65 -39.64 -16.50
CA ALA A 19 -7.84 -39.26 -17.28
C ALA A 19 -9.18 -39.76 -16.71
N ARG A 20 -10.07 -38.77 -16.46
CA ARG A 20 -11.55 -38.78 -16.57
C ARG A 20 -12.38 -39.87 -15.85
N ARG A 21 -13.32 -39.39 -15.03
CA ARG A 21 -14.78 -39.71 -15.04
C ARG A 21 -15.48 -38.75 -14.06
N CYS A 22 -16.35 -37.83 -14.47
CA CYS A 22 -17.73 -37.98 -14.95
C CYS A 22 -18.73 -38.45 -13.87
N ALA A 23 -19.56 -37.50 -13.44
CA ALA A 23 -21.01 -37.53 -13.27
C ALA A 23 -21.70 -38.74 -12.61
N ALA A 24 -22.49 -38.46 -11.56
CA ALA A 24 -23.82 -39.04 -11.34
C ALA A 24 -24.61 -38.12 -10.40
N GLY A 25 -25.85 -37.82 -10.76
CA GLY A 25 -26.87 -37.22 -9.89
C GLY A 25 -27.99 -38.23 -9.59
N SER A 26 -28.81 -37.93 -8.58
CA SER A 26 -30.16 -38.49 -8.32
C SER A 26 -30.68 -37.82 -7.04
N GLN A 27 -31.67 -36.93 -7.11
CA GLN A 27 -33.14 -37.15 -7.01
C GLN A 27 -33.70 -37.27 -5.57
N ASP A 28 -34.62 -36.34 -5.29
CA ASP A 28 -35.90 -36.42 -4.59
C ASP A 28 -36.03 -36.84 -3.12
N ALA A 29 -36.67 -35.97 -2.31
CA ALA A 29 -38.04 -36.15 -1.77
C ALA A 29 -38.30 -35.24 -0.55
N GLY A 30 -39.43 -34.54 -0.53
CA GLY A 30 -39.92 -33.77 0.62
C GLY A 30 -40.80 -34.59 1.57
N ARG A 31 -40.94 -34.12 2.83
CA ARG A 31 -42.21 -33.73 3.51
C ARG A 31 -42.00 -33.47 5.03
N SER A 32 -42.57 -32.36 5.50
CA SER A 32 -43.19 -32.03 6.81
C SER A 32 -42.74 -32.71 8.11
N VAL A 33 -42.48 -31.93 9.18
CA VAL A 33 -43.15 -32.01 10.51
C VAL A 33 -43.06 -30.65 11.22
N SER A 34 -44.18 -30.22 11.79
CA SER A 34 -44.42 -29.03 12.62
C SER A 34 -43.97 -29.21 14.08
N ARG A 35 -43.62 -28.12 14.76
CA ARG A 35 -43.76 -28.01 16.23
C ARG A 35 -43.95 -26.56 16.68
N GLN A 36 -45.10 -26.32 17.30
CA GLN A 36 -45.47 -25.13 18.07
C GLN A 36 -44.76 -25.12 19.42
N THR A 37 -44.38 -23.94 19.92
CA THR A 37 -44.45 -23.61 21.36
C THR A 37 -44.72 -22.11 21.54
N SER A 38 -45.47 -21.83 22.60
CA SER A 38 -46.28 -20.68 22.95
C SER A 38 -45.57 -19.57 23.74
N GLY A 39 -46.05 -18.34 23.58
CA GLY A 39 -46.42 -17.41 24.67
C GLY A 39 -45.33 -16.59 25.36
N ILE A 40 -45.47 -15.25 25.34
CA ILE A 40 -45.90 -14.41 26.48
C ILE A 40 -45.68 -12.92 26.12
N SER A 41 -46.74 -12.14 26.30
CA SER A 41 -46.83 -10.69 26.12
C SER A 41 -46.46 -9.96 27.41
N VAL A 42 -45.67 -8.88 27.31
CA VAL A 42 -45.58 -7.85 28.35
C VAL A 42 -45.67 -6.46 27.73
N ARG A 43 -46.66 -5.71 28.20
CA ARG A 43 -47.00 -4.33 27.88
C ARG A 43 -45.87 -3.37 28.28
N ARG A 44 -45.74 -2.25 27.56
CA ARG A 44 -45.20 -1.01 28.14
C ARG A 44 -46.09 0.18 27.77
N VAL A 45 -46.81 0.67 28.77
CA VAL A 45 -47.40 2.00 28.83
C VAL A 45 -46.36 2.91 29.48
N SER A 46 -46.13 4.10 28.94
CA SER A 46 -45.60 5.28 29.66
C SER A 46 -45.34 6.39 28.62
N THR A 47 -46.27 7.34 28.48
CA THR A 47 -46.31 8.68 29.11
C THR A 47 -45.61 9.78 28.31
N VAL A 48 -46.40 10.81 28.07
CA VAL A 48 -46.05 12.18 27.71
C VAL A 48 -45.12 12.76 28.79
N LEU A 49 -44.12 13.56 28.42
CA LEU A 49 -43.68 14.78 29.12
C LEU A 49 -42.48 15.45 28.41
N SER A 50 -42.73 16.68 27.97
CA SER A 50 -41.86 17.87 27.97
C SER A 50 -40.37 17.72 28.30
N SER A 51 -39.51 18.25 27.42
CA SER A 51 -38.53 19.29 27.78
C SER A 51 -37.70 19.72 26.57
N SER A 52 -37.79 20.99 26.27
CA SER A 52 -36.94 21.78 25.40
C SER A 52 -35.48 21.75 25.85
N PHE A 53 -34.53 21.28 25.03
CA PHE A 53 -33.11 21.64 25.16
C PHE A 53 -32.35 21.52 23.82
N ILE A 54 -32.01 22.68 23.26
CA ILE A 54 -30.82 23.03 22.47
C ILE A 54 -30.57 22.24 21.17
N ALA A 55 -30.90 22.88 20.06
CA ALA A 55 -30.34 22.60 18.75
C ALA A 55 -28.82 22.90 18.75
N ALA A 56 -28.00 21.86 18.66
CA ALA A 56 -26.61 21.98 18.25
C ALA A 56 -26.53 21.75 16.72
N PRO A 57 -26.16 22.76 15.92
CA PRO A 57 -25.83 22.53 14.53
C PRO A 57 -24.39 22.01 14.43
N ASN A 58 -24.13 21.25 13.36
CA ASN A 58 -22.81 20.84 12.87
C ASN A 58 -22.19 19.59 13.51
N LEU A 59 -22.95 18.49 13.51
CA LEU A 59 -22.37 17.18 13.26
C LEU A 59 -22.10 17.06 11.74
N LEU A 60 -21.08 17.78 11.25
CA LEU A 60 -20.57 17.59 9.90
C LEU A 60 -19.87 16.23 9.89
N SER A 61 -20.69 15.22 9.63
CA SER A 61 -20.30 13.87 9.26
C SER A 61 -19.08 13.96 8.35
N LEU A 62 -17.92 13.57 8.91
CA LEU A 62 -16.82 13.10 8.10
C LEU A 62 -17.37 11.87 7.38
N GLN A 63 -17.93 12.12 6.21
CA GLN A 63 -18.22 11.14 5.19
C GLN A 63 -16.88 10.46 4.91
N ASP A 64 -16.67 9.34 5.60
CA ASP A 64 -15.63 8.37 5.30
C ASP A 64 -16.08 7.77 3.96
N ASP A 65 -15.82 8.53 2.90
CA ASP A 65 -16.07 8.22 1.51
C ASP A 65 -15.07 7.14 1.10
N ARG A 66 -15.17 5.97 1.75
CA ARG A 66 -14.45 4.74 1.40
C ARG A 66 -15.15 4.09 0.23
N ARG A 67 -15.24 4.84 -0.86
CA ARG A 67 -15.31 4.25 -2.18
C ARG A 67 -13.94 3.62 -2.39
N ASP A 68 -13.85 2.32 -2.14
CA ASP A 68 -12.76 1.47 -2.62
C ASP A 68 -12.82 1.49 -4.16
N VAL A 69 -12.31 2.59 -4.74
CA VAL A 69 -12.09 2.72 -6.17
C VAL A 69 -10.96 1.74 -6.48
N ALA A 70 -11.35 0.51 -6.86
CA ALA A 70 -10.44 -0.46 -7.44
C ALA A 70 -9.78 0.20 -8.66
N MET A 71 -8.59 0.76 -8.47
CA MET A 71 -7.85 1.38 -9.56
C MET A 71 -7.60 0.30 -10.61
N GLY A 72 -8.07 0.50 -11.85
CA GLY A 72 -7.80 -0.37 -13.02
C GLY A 72 -6.32 -0.37 -13.47
N ARG A 73 -5.40 -0.29 -12.52
CA ARG A 73 -3.96 -0.20 -12.69
C ARG A 73 -3.32 -1.57 -12.50
N ARG A 74 -2.22 -1.80 -13.23
CA ARG A 74 -1.39 -2.99 -13.05
C ARG A 74 -0.79 -3.02 -11.64
N PRO A 75 -0.62 -4.22 -11.04
CA PRO A 75 -0.02 -4.36 -9.72
C PRO A 75 1.44 -3.87 -9.72
N ALA A 76 1.89 -3.34 -8.58
CA ALA A 76 3.22 -2.73 -8.44
C ALA A 76 4.39 -3.71 -8.70
N ARG A 77 4.15 -5.03 -8.57
CA ARG A 77 5.15 -6.08 -8.88
C ARG A 77 5.76 -5.95 -10.28
N CYS A 78 4.98 -5.48 -11.26
CA CYS A 78 5.43 -5.33 -12.64
C CYS A 78 6.50 -4.25 -12.81
N TYR A 79 6.54 -3.26 -11.92
CA TYR A 79 7.43 -2.10 -12.01
C TYR A 79 8.48 -2.05 -10.91
N ARG A 80 8.41 -2.91 -9.89
CA ARG A 80 9.30 -2.89 -8.70
C ARG A 80 10.77 -2.91 -9.08
N GLN A 81 11.16 -3.78 -10.00
CA GLN A 81 12.56 -3.96 -10.39
C GLN A 81 13.04 -2.85 -11.32
N ILE A 82 14.21 -2.29 -11.02
CA ILE A 82 14.86 -1.28 -11.85
C ILE A 82 15.53 -1.95 -13.06
N LYS A 83 14.77 -2.18 -14.14
CA LYS A 83 15.28 -2.82 -15.37
C LYS A 83 15.67 -1.83 -16.46
N ASN A 84 14.93 -0.73 -16.55
CA ASN A 84 15.02 0.17 -17.69
C ASN A 84 15.96 1.35 -17.41
N LYS A 85 16.42 2.00 -18.48
CA LYS A 85 17.09 3.31 -18.39
C LYS A 85 16.14 4.35 -17.77
N PRO A 86 16.65 5.34 -17.01
CA PRO A 86 15.81 6.37 -16.42
C PRO A 86 15.13 7.17 -17.52
N TYR A 87 13.80 7.26 -17.41
CA TYR A 87 12.96 7.91 -18.42
C TYR A 87 12.14 9.02 -17.77
N PRO A 88 12.60 10.28 -17.79
CA PRO A 88 11.92 11.41 -17.16
C PRO A 88 10.84 12.01 -18.06
N LYS A 89 9.94 12.82 -17.46
CA LYS A 89 9.04 13.69 -18.22
C LYS A 89 9.90 14.72 -18.97
N SER A 90 9.82 14.73 -20.30
CA SER A 90 10.59 15.61 -21.19
C SER A 90 9.77 15.96 -22.43
N ARG A 91 10.30 16.84 -23.31
CA ARG A 91 9.64 17.23 -24.58
C ARG A 91 9.27 16.07 -25.49
N TYR A 92 10.01 14.96 -25.40
CA TYR A 92 9.80 13.73 -26.17
C TYR A 92 8.77 12.80 -25.51
N CYS A 93 8.53 12.96 -24.20
CA CYS A 93 7.64 12.13 -23.40
C CYS A 93 6.34 12.89 -23.13
N ARG A 94 5.50 12.99 -24.14
CA ARG A 94 4.23 13.72 -24.05
C ARG A 94 3.14 12.84 -23.41
N GLY A 95 2.12 13.48 -22.84
CA GLY A 95 0.97 12.79 -22.24
C GLY A 95 1.29 12.06 -20.92
N VAL A 96 2.34 12.45 -20.21
CA VAL A 96 2.67 11.88 -18.89
C VAL A 96 1.65 12.39 -17.86
N PRO A 97 0.94 11.50 -17.16
CA PRO A 97 -0.01 11.90 -16.12
C PRO A 97 0.73 12.47 -14.92
N ASP A 98 0.07 13.36 -14.19
CA ASP A 98 0.65 13.98 -13.00
C ASP A 98 0.79 12.96 -11.86
N PRO A 99 1.88 13.05 -11.06
CA PRO A 99 2.12 12.17 -9.94
C PRO A 99 1.02 12.31 -8.88
N LYS A 100 0.68 11.21 -8.21
CA LYS A 100 -0.35 11.25 -7.16
C LYS A 100 0.10 12.06 -5.94
N ILE A 101 1.39 11.99 -5.60
CA ILE A 101 1.99 12.85 -4.57
C ILE A 101 2.15 14.27 -5.10
N ARG A 102 1.46 15.21 -4.47
CA ARG A 102 1.54 16.66 -4.76
C ARG A 102 2.21 17.45 -3.66
N ILE A 103 2.14 16.95 -2.42
CA ILE A 103 2.63 17.62 -1.22
C ILE A 103 3.76 16.79 -0.64
N TYR A 104 4.97 17.35 -0.62
CA TYR A 104 6.15 16.67 -0.07
C TYR A 104 6.38 17.01 1.40
N ASP A 105 6.05 18.24 1.80
CA ASP A 105 6.20 18.73 3.17
C ASP A 105 4.84 18.92 3.85
N VAL A 106 4.72 18.36 5.06
CA VAL A 106 3.50 18.34 5.88
C VAL A 106 3.84 18.74 7.31
N GLY A 107 2.88 19.35 8.01
CA GLY A 107 3.09 19.92 9.34
C GLY A 107 3.68 21.32 9.25
N MET A 108 4.48 21.70 10.25
CA MET A 108 4.99 23.07 10.35
C MET A 108 6.24 23.28 9.48
N LYS A 109 6.00 23.72 8.25
CA LYS A 109 7.04 23.96 7.24
C LYS A 109 7.92 25.18 7.56
N LYS A 110 7.30 26.20 8.17
CA LYS A 110 7.94 27.49 8.48
C LYS A 110 8.89 27.43 9.67
N LYS A 111 8.75 26.41 10.53
CA LYS A 111 9.57 26.27 11.73
C LYS A 111 10.95 25.71 11.39
N GLY A 112 11.95 26.36 11.98
CA GLY A 112 13.37 26.08 11.78
C GLY A 112 13.80 24.76 12.42
N VAL A 113 15.11 24.55 12.42
CA VAL A 113 15.73 23.36 13.01
C VAL A 113 15.67 23.41 14.54
N ASP A 114 15.71 24.60 15.13
CA ASP A 114 15.84 24.79 16.59
C ASP A 114 14.62 24.30 17.38
N GLU A 115 13.43 24.35 16.77
CA GLU A 115 12.21 23.91 17.45
C GLU A 115 11.98 22.40 17.37
N PHE A 116 12.63 21.72 16.42
CA PHE A 116 12.50 20.28 16.21
C PHE A 116 13.87 19.61 16.18
N PRO A 117 14.49 19.39 17.35
CA PRO A 117 15.82 18.81 17.46
C PRO A 117 15.86 17.33 17.07
N PHE A 118 14.76 16.60 17.25
CA PHE A 118 14.70 15.16 17.00
C PHE A 118 14.35 14.85 15.55
N CYS A 119 15.16 14.02 14.90
CA CYS A 119 14.97 13.61 13.51
C CYS A 119 14.95 12.09 13.36
N VAL A 120 13.90 11.56 12.73
CA VAL A 120 13.79 10.14 12.36
C VAL A 120 13.67 10.00 10.85
N HIS A 121 14.36 9.02 10.30
CA HIS A 121 14.43 8.76 8.87
C HIS A 121 13.99 7.34 8.56
N LEU A 122 13.20 7.19 7.48
CA LEU A 122 12.91 5.91 6.88
C LEU A 122 13.85 5.72 5.69
N VAL A 123 14.69 4.69 5.75
CA VAL A 123 15.73 4.40 4.77
C VAL A 123 15.39 3.13 4.00
N SER A 124 15.57 3.15 2.68
CA SER A 124 15.44 1.96 1.86
C SER A 124 16.66 1.06 2.00
N TRP A 125 16.45 -0.23 2.22
CA TRP A 125 17.51 -1.24 2.21
C TRP A 125 17.53 -2.07 0.92
N GLU A 126 16.69 -1.70 -0.04
CA GLU A 126 16.57 -2.34 -1.34
C GLU A 126 16.62 -1.30 -2.46
N LYS A 127 17.08 -1.75 -3.64
CA LYS A 127 17.11 -0.96 -4.86
C LYS A 127 15.86 -1.27 -5.68
N GLU A 128 14.89 -0.36 -5.67
CA GLU A 128 13.60 -0.58 -6.29
C GLU A 128 12.97 0.71 -6.84
N ASN A 129 11.95 0.54 -7.66
CA ASN A 129 11.08 1.62 -8.09
C ASN A 129 9.88 1.70 -7.14
N VAL A 130 9.71 2.85 -6.50
CA VAL A 130 8.58 3.14 -5.64
C VAL A 130 7.56 3.96 -6.43
N SER A 131 6.30 3.54 -6.45
CA SER A 131 5.25 4.24 -7.19
C SER A 131 4.84 5.57 -6.52
N SER A 132 4.34 6.52 -7.31
CA SER A 132 3.84 7.80 -6.77
C SER A 132 2.67 7.61 -5.80
N GLU A 133 1.89 6.54 -5.98
CA GLU A 133 0.76 6.18 -5.13
C GLU A 133 1.22 5.62 -3.79
N ALA A 134 2.28 4.81 -3.78
CA ALA A 134 2.87 4.31 -2.54
C ALA A 134 3.45 5.44 -1.69
N LEU A 135 4.11 6.42 -2.33
CA LEU A 135 4.61 7.62 -1.65
C LEU A 135 3.48 8.43 -1.00
N GLU A 136 2.37 8.63 -1.70
CA GLU A 136 1.21 9.35 -1.16
C GLU A 136 0.53 8.56 -0.03
N ALA A 137 0.36 7.25 -0.20
CA ALA A 137 -0.21 6.39 0.84
C ALA A 137 0.65 6.37 2.11
N ALA A 138 1.97 6.30 1.97
CA ALA A 138 2.92 6.36 3.07
C ALA A 138 2.86 7.71 3.79
N ARG A 139 2.81 8.82 3.04
CA ARG A 139 2.68 10.18 3.58
C ARG A 139 1.39 10.33 4.39
N ILE A 140 0.25 9.89 3.84
CA ILE A 140 -1.05 9.96 4.52
C ILE A 140 -1.03 9.12 5.81
N ALA A 141 -0.47 7.91 5.77
CA ALA A 141 -0.40 7.03 6.93
C ALA A 141 0.44 7.64 8.06
N CYS A 142 1.63 8.19 7.76
CA CYS A 142 2.44 8.92 8.73
C CYS A 142 1.69 10.13 9.29
N ASN A 143 1.13 10.96 8.42
CA ASN A 143 0.49 12.21 8.82
C ASN A 143 -0.74 11.96 9.71
N LYS A 144 -1.57 10.97 9.37
CA LYS A 144 -2.76 10.62 10.15
C LYS A 144 -2.39 10.17 11.57
N TYR A 145 -1.31 9.41 11.72
CA TYR A 145 -0.84 8.99 13.04
C TYR A 145 -0.28 10.18 13.83
N MET A 146 0.65 10.94 13.24
CA MET A 146 1.27 12.08 13.91
C MET A 146 0.27 13.15 14.31
N ALA A 147 -0.69 13.48 13.44
CA ALA A 147 -1.73 14.47 13.74
C ALA A 147 -2.66 14.02 14.89
N LYS A 148 -2.86 12.71 15.07
CA LYS A 148 -3.70 12.18 16.16
C LYS A 148 -3.00 12.21 17.52
N PHE A 149 -1.70 11.85 17.57
CA PHE A 149 -1.00 11.66 18.84
C PHE A 149 -0.14 12.86 19.26
N ALA A 150 0.54 13.52 18.31
CA ALA A 150 1.42 14.66 18.60
C ALA A 150 0.74 16.02 18.35
N GLY A 151 -0.34 16.05 17.58
CA GLY A 151 -0.97 17.28 17.10
C GLY A 151 -0.32 17.82 15.83
N LYS A 152 -1.07 18.62 15.05
CA LYS A 152 -0.65 19.11 13.72
C LYS A 152 0.58 20.02 13.75
N ASP A 153 0.83 20.64 14.90
CA ASP A 153 1.85 21.68 15.08
C ASP A 153 3.16 21.17 15.69
N ALA A 154 3.22 19.90 16.08
CA ALA A 154 4.35 19.35 16.81
C ALA A 154 5.38 18.63 15.93
N PHE A 155 5.18 18.60 14.62
CA PHE A 155 6.07 17.89 13.71
C PHE A 155 6.18 18.54 12.32
N HIS A 156 7.26 18.16 11.63
CA HIS A 156 7.48 18.44 10.22
C HIS A 156 7.84 17.12 9.53
N LEU A 157 6.95 16.62 8.68
CA LEU A 157 7.18 15.47 7.81
C LEU A 157 7.60 15.94 6.41
N ARG A 158 8.72 15.41 5.91
CA ARG A 158 9.21 15.66 4.55
C ARG A 158 9.41 14.33 3.81
N VAL A 159 8.78 14.22 2.65
CA VAL A 159 9.07 13.18 1.66
C VAL A 159 10.26 13.66 0.82
N ARG A 160 11.38 12.94 0.85
CA ARG A 160 12.59 13.34 0.12
C ARG A 160 12.64 12.85 -1.32
N VAL A 161 11.88 11.79 -1.59
CA VAL A 161 11.92 11.08 -2.87
C VAL A 161 10.86 11.63 -3.81
N HIS A 162 11.28 11.98 -5.02
CA HIS A 162 10.43 12.52 -6.07
C HIS A 162 10.24 11.53 -7.23
N PRO A 163 9.01 11.33 -7.74
CA PRO A 163 8.74 10.40 -8.82
C PRO A 163 9.06 11.01 -10.19
N PHE A 164 10.31 10.93 -10.60
CA PHE A 164 10.75 11.43 -11.91
C PHE A 164 10.60 10.41 -13.04
N HIS A 165 10.62 9.11 -12.73
CA HIS A 165 10.64 8.07 -13.75
C HIS A 165 9.23 7.73 -14.23
N VAL A 166 9.00 7.84 -15.53
CA VAL A 166 7.72 7.51 -16.18
C VAL A 166 7.65 6.03 -16.50
N LEU A 167 6.57 5.40 -16.04
CA LEU A 167 6.21 4.03 -16.35
C LEU A 167 5.36 3.98 -17.62
N ARG A 168 5.69 3.03 -18.50
CA ARG A 168 4.99 2.80 -19.75
C ARG A 168 4.31 1.45 -19.76
N ILE A 169 3.13 1.40 -20.38
CA ILE A 169 2.30 0.22 -20.51
C ILE A 169 1.95 0.03 -21.98
N ASN A 170 2.23 -1.15 -22.52
CA ASN A 170 1.53 -1.62 -23.71
C ASN A 170 0.13 -2.03 -23.28
N LYS A 171 -0.86 -1.15 -23.54
CA LYS A 171 -2.26 -1.38 -23.17
C LYS A 171 -2.87 -2.22 -24.29
N MET A 172 -3.28 -3.44 -23.95
CA MET A 172 -4.13 -4.23 -24.84
C MET A 172 -5.59 -3.87 -24.59
N LEU A 173 -6.36 -3.70 -25.66
CA LEU A 173 -7.81 -3.58 -25.58
C LEU A 173 -8.35 -5.00 -25.39
N SER A 174 -9.01 -5.26 -24.27
CA SER A 174 -9.66 -6.56 -24.01
C SER A 174 -11.11 -6.51 -24.49
N CYS A 175 -11.32 -6.27 -25.77
CA CYS A 175 -12.60 -6.51 -26.42
C CYS A 175 -12.47 -7.82 -27.20
N ALA A 176 -13.27 -8.83 -26.86
CA ALA A 176 -13.26 -10.12 -27.55
C ALA A 176 -13.79 -9.94 -28.98
N GLY A 177 -12.91 -9.96 -29.97
CA GLY A 177 -13.29 -9.82 -31.37
C GLY A 177 -12.14 -9.25 -32.20
N ALA A 178 -11.97 -9.78 -33.40
CA ALA A 178 -10.89 -9.47 -34.34
C ALA A 178 -10.98 -8.04 -34.92
N ASP A 179 -10.84 -7.02 -34.07
CA ASP A 179 -10.80 -5.63 -34.49
C ASP A 179 -9.34 -5.16 -34.70
N ARG A 180 -9.12 -4.55 -35.86
CA ARG A 180 -7.79 -4.11 -36.34
C ARG A 180 -7.23 -2.93 -35.55
N LEU A 181 -7.93 -2.43 -34.53
CA LEU A 181 -7.47 -1.35 -33.66
C LEU A 181 -6.20 -1.71 -32.88
N GLN A 182 -5.83 -2.99 -32.80
CA GLN A 182 -4.64 -3.41 -32.09
C GLN A 182 -3.71 -4.32 -32.88
N THR A 183 -2.43 -3.91 -33.00
CA THR A 183 -1.35 -4.65 -33.67
C THR A 183 -0.65 -5.68 -32.78
N GLY A 184 -1.22 -6.00 -31.61
CA GLY A 184 -0.60 -6.84 -30.59
C GLY A 184 0.74 -6.27 -30.08
N MET A 185 1.84 -6.91 -30.49
CA MET A 185 3.21 -6.55 -30.07
C MET A 185 4.00 -5.79 -31.15
N ARG A 186 3.47 -5.62 -32.37
CA ARG A 186 4.15 -4.85 -33.41
C ARG A 186 4.18 -3.36 -33.03
N GLY A 187 5.39 -2.80 -32.88
CA GLY A 187 5.60 -1.41 -32.45
C GLY A 187 5.36 -1.17 -30.95
N ALA A 188 5.79 -2.10 -30.08
CA ALA A 188 5.51 -2.10 -28.64
C ALA A 188 6.23 -1.00 -27.81
N PHE A 189 6.07 0.27 -28.19
CA PHE A 189 6.47 1.43 -27.39
C PHE A 189 5.27 1.92 -26.59
N GLY A 190 5.09 1.34 -25.39
CA GLY A 190 3.91 1.56 -24.55
C GLY A 190 3.61 3.02 -24.22
N LYS A 191 2.34 3.31 -23.92
CA LYS A 191 1.87 4.64 -23.51
C LYS A 191 2.25 4.94 -22.05
N PRO A 192 2.52 6.19 -21.67
CA PRO A 192 2.79 6.54 -20.27
C PRO A 192 1.55 6.30 -19.40
N GLN A 193 1.70 5.61 -18.26
CA GLN A 193 0.59 5.32 -17.33
C GLN A 193 0.75 6.02 -15.98
N GLY A 194 1.97 6.18 -15.49
CA GLY A 194 2.22 6.69 -14.15
C GLY A 194 3.68 7.03 -13.95
N THR A 195 3.98 7.60 -12.80
CA THR A 195 5.34 7.96 -12.40
C THR A 195 5.77 7.17 -11.17
N CYS A 196 7.06 6.93 -11.08
CA CYS A 196 7.70 6.24 -9.99
C CYS A 196 9.03 6.93 -9.67
N ALA A 197 9.48 6.73 -8.44
CA ALA A 197 10.77 7.18 -7.99
C ALA A 197 11.73 5.99 -7.95
N ARG A 198 12.92 6.19 -8.49
CA ARG A 198 14.00 5.22 -8.41
C ARG A 198 14.73 5.43 -7.10
N VAL A 199 14.77 4.40 -6.27
CA VAL A 199 15.37 4.46 -4.94
C VAL A 199 16.63 3.60 -4.91
N ALA A 200 17.71 4.15 -4.39
CA ALA A 200 18.96 3.43 -4.13
C ALA A 200 19.00 2.88 -2.69
N ILE A 201 19.89 1.91 -2.46
CA ILE A 201 20.15 1.37 -1.12
C ILE A 201 20.73 2.49 -0.26
N GLY A 202 20.26 2.63 0.98
CA GLY A 202 20.69 3.69 1.89
C GLY A 202 20.04 5.05 1.64
N GLN A 203 19.18 5.18 0.62
CA GLN A 203 18.47 6.42 0.34
C GLN A 203 17.32 6.65 1.33
N VAL A 204 17.23 7.87 1.86
CA VAL A 204 16.15 8.28 2.76
C VAL A 204 14.87 8.56 1.97
N LEU A 205 13.79 7.86 2.32
CA LEU A 205 12.46 8.01 1.72
C LEU A 205 11.67 9.15 2.40
N LEU A 206 11.51 9.02 3.72
CA LEU A 206 10.72 9.91 4.56
C LEU A 206 11.58 10.43 5.71
N SER A 207 11.32 11.66 6.13
CA SER A 207 11.95 12.26 7.29
C SER A 207 10.92 12.96 8.14
N VAL A 208 10.89 12.63 9.43
CA VAL A 208 10.05 13.31 10.41
C VAL A 208 10.97 14.04 11.37
N ARG A 209 10.70 15.32 11.56
CA ARG A 209 11.29 16.15 12.60
C ARG A 209 10.24 16.41 13.67
N CYS A 210 10.61 16.29 14.94
CA CYS A 210 9.73 16.54 16.07
C CYS A 210 10.54 16.93 17.30
N LYS A 211 9.84 17.23 18.40
CA LYS A 211 10.44 17.39 19.73
C LYS A 211 10.74 16.01 20.34
N ASP A 212 11.68 15.95 21.29
CA ASP A 212 12.11 14.68 21.91
C ASP A 212 10.96 13.96 22.63
N SER A 213 10.00 14.71 23.18
CA SER A 213 8.79 14.16 23.80
C SER A 213 7.97 13.27 22.85
N ASN A 214 8.02 13.56 21.55
CA ASN A 214 7.25 12.85 20.51
C ASN A 214 8.09 11.81 19.75
N SER A 215 9.27 11.47 20.25
CA SER A 215 10.21 10.54 19.61
C SER A 215 9.60 9.15 19.37
N HIS A 216 8.90 8.59 20.36
CA HIS A 216 8.23 7.28 20.26
C HIS A 216 7.13 7.30 19.19
N HIS A 217 6.33 8.37 19.15
CA HIS A 217 5.26 8.53 18.16
C HIS A 217 5.81 8.67 16.73
N ALA A 218 6.95 9.35 16.56
CA ALA A 218 7.59 9.46 15.24
C ALA A 218 8.08 8.10 14.72
N GLN A 219 8.64 7.25 15.58
CA GLN A 219 9.07 5.90 15.20
C GLN A 219 7.88 5.02 14.79
N GLU A 220 6.79 5.06 15.56
CA GLU A 220 5.57 4.31 15.24
C GLU A 220 4.90 4.82 13.96
N ALA A 221 4.90 6.13 13.71
CA ALA A 221 4.42 6.70 12.46
C ALA A 221 5.18 6.17 11.23
N LEU A 222 6.50 6.09 11.33
CA LEU A 222 7.35 5.56 10.26
C LEU A 222 7.20 4.05 10.10
N ARG A 223 6.96 3.30 11.19
CA ARG A 223 6.61 1.88 11.12
C ARG A 223 5.32 1.66 10.32
N ARG A 224 4.33 2.52 10.49
CA ARG A 224 3.08 2.47 9.71
C ARG A 224 3.28 2.80 8.23
N ALA A 225 4.14 3.77 7.91
CA ALA A 225 4.48 4.06 6.52
C ALA A 225 5.31 2.97 5.85
N LYS A 226 6.18 2.28 6.60
CA LYS A 226 6.95 1.15 6.09
C LYS A 226 6.06 0.10 5.42
N PHE A 227 4.89 -0.19 5.99
CA PHE A 227 3.94 -1.16 5.39
C PHE A 227 3.32 -0.71 4.06
N LYS A 228 3.47 0.56 3.66
CA LYS A 228 2.98 1.07 2.37
C LYS A 228 4.01 0.98 1.26
N PHE A 229 5.28 0.78 1.60
CA PHE A 229 6.33 0.60 0.62
C PHE A 229 6.50 -0.87 0.24
N PRO A 230 6.84 -1.16 -1.03
CA PRO A 230 7.39 -2.46 -1.39
C PRO A 230 8.76 -2.65 -0.72
N GLY A 231 9.28 -3.88 -0.66
CA GLY A 231 10.66 -4.12 -0.21
C GLY A 231 10.90 -3.96 1.29
N ARG A 232 12.18 -3.82 1.66
CA ARG A 232 12.64 -3.72 3.05
C ARG A 232 13.14 -2.32 3.38
N GLN A 233 12.52 -1.70 4.39
CA GLN A 233 12.96 -0.43 4.95
C GLN A 233 13.45 -0.56 6.39
N LYS A 234 14.38 0.31 6.76
CA LYS A 234 14.92 0.46 8.12
C LYS A 234 14.57 1.84 8.65
N ILE A 235 14.13 1.90 9.90
CA ILE A 235 13.90 3.15 10.62
C ILE A 235 15.21 3.48 11.33
N ILE A 236 15.69 4.71 11.15
CA ILE A 236 16.95 5.18 11.74
C ILE A 236 16.66 6.49 12.46
N VAL A 237 17.04 6.56 13.73
CA VAL A 237 17.08 7.81 14.48
C VAL A 237 18.36 8.54 14.11
N SER A 238 18.25 9.75 13.57
CA SER A 238 19.41 10.55 13.21
C SER A 238 20.01 11.17 14.47
N ARG A 239 21.33 11.07 14.61
CA ARG A 239 22.10 11.75 15.66
C ARG A 239 22.57 13.16 15.25
N LYS A 240 22.44 13.52 13.96
CA LYS A 240 22.85 14.83 13.45
C LYS A 240 21.73 15.86 13.64
N TRP A 241 22.06 16.96 14.32
CA TRP A 241 21.21 18.14 14.55
C TRP A 241 20.88 18.88 13.24
N TYR A 242 21.82 18.87 12.29
CA TYR A 242 21.72 19.50 10.99
C TYR A 242 21.72 18.45 9.89
N GLY A 243 20.71 18.49 9.03
CA GLY A 243 20.85 18.00 7.68
C GLY A 243 20.72 16.48 7.52
N ILE A 244 19.58 16.09 6.98
CA ILE A 244 19.36 15.57 5.63
C ILE A 244 20.53 14.92 4.82
N TYR A 245 21.81 15.02 5.18
CA TYR A 245 22.93 14.48 4.41
C TYR A 245 23.81 13.50 5.19
N GLN A 246 24.10 12.39 4.50
CA GLN A 246 24.93 11.25 4.88
C GLN A 246 24.33 10.34 5.96
N VAL A 247 23.45 9.44 5.50
CA VAL A 247 23.63 8.03 5.86
C VAL A 247 24.93 7.63 5.17
N GLN A 248 26.02 7.45 5.92
CA GLN A 248 27.22 6.87 5.32
C GLN A 248 26.87 5.46 4.86
N PRO A 249 27.08 5.10 3.58
CA PRO A 249 27.15 3.69 3.23
C PRO A 249 28.37 3.13 3.97
N CYS A 250 28.14 2.18 4.87
CA CYS A 250 29.20 1.27 5.29
C CYS A 250 29.71 0.50 4.07
#